data_AF-A0KWB8-F1
#
_entry.id   AF-A0KWB8-F1
#
_cell.length_a   1.000
_cell.length_b   1.000
_cell.length_c   1.000
_cell.angle_alpha   90.00
_cell.angle_beta   90.00
_cell.angle_gamma   90.00
#
_symmetry.space_group_name_H-M   'P 1'
#
loop_
_entity.id
_entity.type
_entity.pdbx_description
1 polymer ?
#
loop_
_entity_poly.entity_id
_entity_poly.type
_entity_poly.pdbx_seq_one_letter_code
_entity_poly.pdbx_strand_id
1 'polypeptide(L)'
;MRLTLTLETLLSQLGSFSWYLDMYKALDQPLSPSMSVLIIDDELEEERDQQDEPLHPQTQGYQYFLSIADLQSIKANLVQQQPNASLHDIIHAVSYYYQNDAYMNLES
;
A
#
# COMPACT_ATOMS: atom_id res chain seq x y z
N MET A 1 13.77 2.07 8.11
CA MET A 1 13.29 0.75 8.62
C MET A 1 12.85 -0.07 7.41
N ARG A 2 13.00 -1.40 7.41
CA ARG A 2 12.52 -2.26 6.32
C ARG A 2 11.77 -3.45 6.91
N LEU A 3 10.55 -3.72 6.43
CA LEU A 3 9.71 -4.81 6.92
C LEU A 3 8.98 -5.49 5.76
N THR A 4 9.14 -6.81 5.65
CA THR A 4 8.39 -7.62 4.69
C THR A 4 7.26 -8.37 5.40
N LEU A 5 6.06 -8.30 4.84
CA LEU A 5 4.87 -8.98 5.35
C LEU A 5 3.88 -9.27 4.21
N THR A 6 2.75 -9.92 4.51
CA THR A 6 1.68 -10.08 3.52
C THR A 6 0.81 -8.83 3.44
N LEU A 7 0.19 -8.58 2.29
CA LEU A 7 -0.78 -7.49 2.12
C LEU A 7 -1.93 -7.58 3.14
N GLU A 8 -2.43 -8.79 3.42
CA GLU A 8 -3.43 -9.02 4.46
C GLU A 8 -2.96 -8.57 5.85
N THR A 9 -1.72 -8.92 6.23
CA THR A 9 -1.16 -8.53 7.53
C THR A 9 -1.02 -7.01 7.60
N LEU A 10 -0.58 -6.37 6.51
CA LEU A 10 -0.48 -4.92 6.43
C LEU A 10 -1.85 -4.25 6.63
N LEU A 11 -2.85 -4.64 5.85
CA LEU A 11 -4.16 -3.98 5.85
C LEU A 11 -4.95 -4.21 7.15
N SER A 12 -4.77 -5.38 7.78
CA SER A 12 -5.38 -5.68 9.09
C SER A 12 -4.79 -4.85 10.23
N GLN A 13 -3.50 -4.50 10.13
CA GLN A 13 -2.77 -3.74 11.16
C GLN A 13 -2.50 -2.29 10.76
N LEU A 14 -3.07 -1.81 9.65
CA LEU A 14 -2.69 -0.55 9.02
C LEU A 14 -2.64 0.70 9.93
N GLY A 15 -3.47 0.74 10.97
CA GLY A 15 -3.49 1.83 11.96
C GLY A 15 -2.30 1.86 12.93
N SER A 16 -1.48 0.79 12.99
CA SER A 16 -0.26 0.75 13.80
C SER A 16 0.99 1.23 13.04
N PHE A 17 0.89 1.34 11.71
CA PHE A 17 1.99 1.81 10.88
C PHE A 17 2.06 3.34 10.89
N SER A 18 3.29 3.87 10.88
CA SER A 18 3.49 5.32 10.77
C SER A 18 3.16 5.79 9.37
N TRP A 19 2.53 6.97 9.28
CA TRP A 19 2.03 7.55 8.03
C TRP A 19 3.13 7.87 7.00
N TYR A 20 4.36 8.11 7.45
CA TYR A 20 5.52 8.46 6.62
C TYR A 20 6.19 7.25 5.96
N LEU A 21 5.70 6.03 6.23
CA LEU A 21 6.22 4.83 5.60
C LEU A 21 5.58 4.62 4.23
N ASP A 22 6.28 3.91 3.36
CA ASP A 22 5.82 3.57 2.02
C ASP A 22 5.65 2.08 1.80
N MET A 23 4.64 1.71 1.02
CA MET A 23 4.41 0.34 0.57
C MET A 23 4.97 0.15 -0.84
N TYR A 24 5.82 -0.86 -0.96
CA TYR A 24 6.33 -1.39 -2.21
C TYR A 24 5.75 -2.78 -2.46
N LYS A 25 5.36 -3.07 -3.70
CA LYS A 25 4.77 -4.36 -4.08
C LYS A 25 5.61 -5.07 -5.14
N ALA A 26 5.50 -6.40 -5.20
CA ALA A 26 6.13 -7.18 -6.27
C ALA A 26 5.63 -6.73 -7.66
N LEU A 27 6.54 -6.79 -8.64
CA LEU A 27 6.25 -6.48 -10.05
C LEU A 27 5.13 -7.37 -10.63
N ASP A 28 4.33 -6.79 -11.52
CA ASP A 28 3.39 -7.47 -12.44
C ASP A 28 2.38 -8.46 -11.85
N GLN A 29 2.08 -8.35 -10.55
CA GLN A 29 1.04 -9.15 -9.91
C GLN A 29 -0.18 -8.31 -9.53
N PRO A 30 -1.41 -8.78 -9.81
CA PRO A 30 -2.61 -8.25 -9.18
C PRO A 30 -2.49 -8.31 -7.66
N LEU A 31 -3.14 -7.38 -6.97
CA LEU A 31 -3.19 -7.42 -5.51
C LEU A 31 -3.83 -8.73 -5.05
N SER A 32 -3.17 -9.44 -4.16
CA SER A 32 -3.72 -10.62 -3.49
C SER A 32 -3.40 -10.58 -2.00
N PRO A 33 -4.28 -11.10 -1.12
CA PRO A 33 -4.05 -11.05 0.33
C PRO A 33 -2.70 -11.64 0.77
N SER A 34 -2.27 -12.72 0.11
CA SER A 34 -1.04 -13.44 0.41
C SER A 34 0.21 -12.86 -0.26
N MET A 35 0.10 -11.84 -1.11
CA MET A 35 1.28 -11.27 -1.76
C MET A 35 2.22 -10.65 -0.74
N SER A 36 3.52 -10.84 -0.98
CA SER A 36 4.56 -10.16 -0.20
C SER A 36 4.60 -8.68 -0.57
N VAL A 37 4.68 -7.83 0.45
CA VAL A 37 4.86 -6.39 0.35
C VAL A 37 6.05 -5.98 1.20
N LEU A 38 6.73 -4.93 0.78
CA LEU A 38 7.86 -4.35 1.49
C LEU A 38 7.44 -2.97 2.00
N ILE A 39 7.57 -2.75 3.30
CA ILE A 39 7.35 -1.44 3.93
C ILE A 39 8.72 -0.84 4.26
N ILE A 40 8.93 0.38 3.80
CA ILE A 40 10.17 1.12 4.07
C ILE A 40 9.86 2.49 4.67
N ASP A 41 10.88 3.06 5.30
CA ASP A 41 10.96 4.48 5.56
C ASP A 41 11.84 5.07 4.46
N ASP A 42 11.22 5.68 3.45
CA ASP A 42 11.92 6.13 2.25
C ASP A 42 13.01 7.16 2.58
N GLU A 43 12.71 8.11 3.48
CA GLU A 43 13.62 9.17 3.93
C GLU A 43 14.95 8.65 4.53
N LEU A 44 14.98 7.39 4.98
CA LEU A 44 16.18 6.75 5.52
C LEU A 44 16.98 5.93 4.48
N GLU A 45 16.49 5.82 3.25
CA GLU A 45 17.19 5.13 2.17
C GLU A 45 18.19 6.08 1.48
N GLU A 46 19.49 5.78 1.63
CA GLU A 46 20.59 6.59 1.11
C GLU A 46 20.93 6.28 -0.36
N GLU A 47 20.75 5.01 -0.77
CA GLU A 47 21.09 4.54 -2.12
C GLU A 47 19.91 4.73 -3.06
N ARG A 48 20.01 5.68 -3.99
CA ARG A 48 18.93 6.07 -4.92
C ARG A 48 19.33 5.97 -6.39
N ASP A 49 18.34 5.80 -7.25
CA ASP A 49 18.51 5.80 -8.70
C ASP A 49 18.51 7.23 -9.30
N GLN A 50 18.40 7.34 -10.63
CA GLN A 50 18.39 8.64 -11.33
C GLN A 50 17.05 9.38 -11.21
N GLN A 51 16.01 8.71 -10.72
CA GLN A 51 14.65 9.20 -10.51
C GLN A 51 14.40 9.52 -9.03
N ASP A 52 15.42 9.43 -8.18
CA ASP A 52 15.34 9.63 -6.71
C ASP A 52 14.58 8.51 -5.97
N GLU A 53 14.39 7.36 -6.61
CA GLU A 53 13.76 6.19 -6.01
C GLU A 53 14.80 5.34 -5.26
N PRO A 54 14.46 4.76 -4.10
CA PRO A 54 15.38 3.91 -3.35
C PRO A 54 15.72 2.63 -4.11
N LEU A 55 17.01 2.30 -4.16
CA LEU A 55 17.51 1.13 -4.89
C LEU A 55 17.16 -0.19 -4.20
N HIS A 56 17.05 -0.21 -2.87
CA HIS A 56 16.84 -1.46 -2.14
C HIS A 56 15.57 -2.21 -2.58
N PRO A 57 14.36 -1.60 -2.61
CA PRO A 57 13.16 -2.27 -3.13
C PRO A 57 13.33 -2.78 -4.58
N GLN A 58 13.92 -1.97 -5.46
CA GLN A 58 14.09 -2.31 -6.88
C GLN A 58 14.95 -3.54 -7.07
N THR A 59 16.08 -3.63 -6.36
CA THR A 59 16.99 -4.79 -6.42
C THR A 59 16.34 -6.09 -5.92
N GLN A 60 15.24 -5.98 -5.16
CA GLN A 60 14.46 -7.11 -4.65
C GLN A 60 13.23 -7.42 -5.50
N GLY A 61 13.04 -6.76 -6.64
CA GLY A 61 11.90 -6.98 -7.54
C GLY A 61 10.60 -6.34 -7.04
N TYR A 62 10.70 -5.29 -6.22
CA TYR A 62 9.57 -4.48 -5.79
C TYR A 62 9.57 -3.13 -6.50
N GLN A 63 8.39 -2.54 -6.63
CA GLN A 63 8.18 -1.16 -7.11
C GLN A 63 7.32 -0.40 -6.11
N TYR A 64 7.49 0.93 -6.07
CA TYR A 64 6.62 1.80 -5.30
C TYR A 64 5.16 1.55 -5.66
N PHE A 65 4.28 1.59 -4.65
CA PHE A 65 2.86 1.40 -4.85
C PHE A 65 2.04 2.56 -4.32
N LEU A 66 2.03 2.74 -3.00
CA LEU A 66 1.29 3.79 -2.30
C LEU A 66 1.97 4.07 -0.96
N SER A 67 1.81 5.27 -0.42
CA SER A 67 2.21 5.55 0.95
C SER A 67 1.29 4.85 1.95
N ILE A 68 1.76 4.64 3.19
CA ILE A 68 0.89 4.17 4.28
C ILE A 68 -0.23 5.19 4.54
N ALA A 69 0.03 6.48 4.39
CA ALA A 69 -1.00 7.52 4.54
C ALA A 69 -2.13 7.38 3.52
N ASP A 70 -1.82 7.05 2.26
CA ASP A 70 -2.83 6.79 1.22
C ASP A 70 -3.67 5.57 1.59
N LEU A 71 -3.03 4.46 1.95
CA LEU A 71 -3.74 3.24 2.38
C LEU A 71 -4.67 3.51 3.57
N GLN A 72 -4.20 4.27 4.56
CA GLN A 72 -5.00 4.66 5.73
C GLN A 72 -6.22 5.49 5.31
N SER A 73 -6.03 6.44 4.38
CA SER A 73 -7.10 7.29 3.88
C SER A 73 -8.13 6.52 3.04
N ILE A 74 -7.67 5.60 2.18
CA ILE A 74 -8.53 4.69 1.40
C ILE A 74 -9.40 3.84 2.34
N LYS A 75 -8.80 3.22 3.36
CA LYS A 75 -9.53 2.42 4.34
C LYS A 75 -10.54 3.28 5.12
N ALA A 76 -10.14 4.47 5.56
CA ALA A 76 -11.04 5.38 6.27
C ALA A 76 -12.24 5.80 5.42
N ASN A 77 -12.01 6.16 4.15
CA ASN A 77 -13.06 6.51 3.21
C ASN A 77 -14.03 5.35 2.96
N LEU A 78 -13.51 4.14 2.73
CA LEU A 78 -14.34 2.95 2.54
C LEU A 78 -15.18 2.64 3.79
N VAL A 79 -14.59 2.68 4.98
CA VAL A 79 -15.30 2.38 6.24
C VAL A 79 -16.37 3.42 6.55
N GLN A 80 -16.20 4.68 6.14
CA GLN A 80 -17.25 5.71 6.25
C GLN A 80 -18.49 5.36 5.41
N GLN A 81 -18.30 4.81 4.21
CA GLN A 81 -19.40 4.40 3.32
C GLN A 81 -19.96 3.01 3.69
N GLN A 82 -19.10 2.09 4.13
CA GLN A 82 -19.40 0.70 4.45
C GLN A 82 -18.68 0.28 5.76
N PRO A 83 -19.30 0.50 6.93
CA PRO A 83 -18.65 0.24 8.23
C PRO A 83 -18.19 -1.19 8.47
N ASN A 84 -18.79 -2.17 7.78
CA ASN A 84 -18.44 -3.59 7.87
C ASN A 84 -17.65 -4.08 6.64
N ALA A 85 -16.88 -3.20 6.00
CA ALA A 85 -16.03 -3.55 4.86
C ALA A 85 -15.10 -4.71 5.21
N SER A 86 -15.10 -5.74 4.38
CA SER A 86 -14.22 -6.88 4.49
C SER A 86 -12.80 -6.56 4.00
N LEU A 87 -11.84 -7.43 4.29
CA LEU A 87 -10.49 -7.32 3.71
C LEU A 87 -10.53 -7.27 2.17
N HIS A 88 -11.40 -8.07 1.56
CA HIS A 88 -11.56 -8.09 0.10
C HIS A 88 -12.05 -6.72 -0.42
N ASP A 89 -13.00 -6.09 0.28
CA ASP A 89 -13.50 -4.76 -0.09
C ASP A 89 -12.38 -3.70 0.02
N ILE A 90 -11.54 -3.79 1.05
CA ILE A 90 -10.39 -2.89 1.21
C ILE A 90 -9.39 -3.09 0.07
N ILE A 91 -9.03 -4.33 -0.28
CA ILE A 91 -8.12 -4.63 -1.40
C ILE A 91 -8.69 -4.09 -2.72
N HIS A 92 -10.01 -4.25 -2.93
CA HIS A 92 -10.68 -3.71 -4.10
C HIS A 92 -10.64 -2.18 -4.14
N ALA A 93 -10.88 -1.50 -3.01
CA ALA A 93 -10.78 -0.04 -2.92
C ALA A 93 -9.35 0.48 -3.15
N VAL A 94 -8.34 -0.23 -2.64
CA VAL A 94 -6.92 0.09 -2.90
C VAL A 94 -6.57 -0.09 -4.37
N SER A 95 -7.00 -1.19 -4.99
CA SER A 95 -6.80 -1.41 -6.43
C SER A 95 -7.50 -0.33 -7.26
N TYR A 96 -8.71 0.07 -6.87
CA TYR A 96 -9.46 1.12 -7.56
C TYR A 96 -8.75 2.47 -7.45
N TYR A 97 -8.31 2.85 -6.26
CA TYR A 97 -7.59 4.10 -6.04
C TYR A 97 -6.32 4.18 -6.89
N TYR A 98 -5.50 3.12 -6.87
CA TYR A 98 -4.28 3.07 -7.66
C TYR A 98 -4.52 3.20 -9.18
N GLN A 99 -5.65 2.71 -9.68
CA GLN A 99 -6.00 2.75 -11.11
C GLN A 99 -6.66 4.06 -11.55
N ASN A 100 -7.39 4.72 -10.65
CA ASN A 100 -8.26 5.85 -10.99
C ASN A 100 -7.84 7.17 -10.33
N ASP A 101 -6.84 7.14 -9.45
CA ASP A 101 -6.42 8.28 -8.62
C ASP A 101 -7.60 8.94 -7.89
N ALA A 102 -8.51 8.10 -7.38
CA ALA A 102 -9.77 8.52 -6.78
C ALA A 102 -10.29 7.49 -5.77
N TYR A 103 -10.96 7.97 -4.73
CA TYR A 103 -11.69 7.10 -3.81
C TYR A 103 -12.89 6.45 -4.50
N MET A 104 -13.12 5.17 -4.19
CA MET A 104 -14.30 4.45 -4.65
C MET A 104 -15.56 5.08 -4.05
N ASN A 105 -16.58 5.32 -4.89
CA ASN A 105 -17.89 5.77 -4.46
C ASN A 105 -18.89 4.62 -4.57
N LEU A 106 -19.51 4.22 -3.46
CA LEU A 106 -20.46 3.11 -3.39
C LEU A 106 -21.92 3.55 -3.60
N GLU A 107 -22.23 4.85 -3.62
CA GLU A 107 -23.60 5.39 -3.76
C GLU A 107 -24.04 5.53 -5.24
N SER A 108 -23.68 4.56 -6.09
CA SER A 108 -24.02 4.57 -7.53
C SER A 108 -25.44 4.08 -7.83
#